data_AF-A0A7X5X8Y3-F1
#
_entry.id   AF-A0A7X5X8Y3-F1
#
_cell.length_a   1.000
_cell.length_b   1.000
_cell.length_c   1.000
_cell.angle_alpha   90.00
_cell.angle_beta   90.00
_cell.angle_gamma   90.00
#
_symmetry.space_group_name_H-M   'P 1'
#
loop_
_entity.id
_entity.type
_entity.pdbx_description
1 polymer ?
#
loop_
_entity_poly.entity_id
_entity_poly.type
_entity_poly.pdbx_seq_one_letter_code
_entity_poly.pdbx_strand_id
1 'polypeptide(L)'
;MTWGKKPYPRSKHWESRFRAKVDTGCEFDDCHIWLGAKDDYGYGKFRLPNGRVKGTHIIAWELANQKIVPPGWHVDHRCRIRACCNPDHLEPVPATENVARGESFSARNARKTHCPKGHEYSEENTRWHTGRRECITCIRNRDRERRKAQRTEKEELATGEFNYSKYYYDLD
;
A
#
# COMPACT_ATOMS: atom_id res chain seq x y z
N MET A 1 18.23 37.65 -15.54
CA MET A 1 18.81 36.29 -15.57
C MET A 1 17.92 35.42 -16.43
N THR A 2 18.37 35.08 -17.63
CA THR A 2 17.61 34.36 -18.66
C THR A 2 17.62 32.87 -18.36
N TRP A 3 16.44 32.26 -18.19
CA TRP A 3 16.29 30.81 -18.10
C TRP A 3 16.52 30.19 -19.48
N GLY A 4 17.79 29.93 -19.80
CA GLY A 4 18.19 29.20 -21.00
C GLY A 4 17.69 27.77 -20.93
N LYS A 5 16.61 27.44 -21.66
CA LYS A 5 16.17 26.06 -21.88
C LYS A 5 17.33 25.32 -22.56
N LYS A 6 18.04 24.45 -21.82
CA LYS A 6 19.07 23.58 -22.39
C LYS A 6 18.47 22.80 -23.57
N PRO A 7 19.04 22.88 -24.79
CA PRO A 7 18.50 22.19 -25.95
C PRO A 7 18.75 20.69 -25.80
N TYR A 8 17.69 19.92 -25.52
CA TYR A 8 17.79 18.47 -25.50
C TYR A 8 18.10 17.96 -26.92
N PRO A 9 19.10 17.08 -27.10
CA PRO A 9 19.46 16.56 -28.42
C PRO A 9 18.27 15.80 -29.06
N ARG A 10 17.99 16.08 -30.33
CA ARG A 10 17.00 15.35 -31.16
C ARG A 10 17.58 13.99 -31.61
N SER A 11 17.99 13.14 -30.68
CA SER A 11 18.47 11.80 -31.00
C SER A 11 17.36 10.97 -31.67
N LYS A 12 17.69 10.26 -32.76
CA LYS A 12 16.77 9.27 -33.39
C LYS A 12 16.45 8.09 -32.48
N HIS A 13 17.26 7.88 -31.44
CA HIS A 13 17.08 6.85 -30.42
C HIS A 13 16.31 7.40 -29.23
N TRP A 14 15.20 6.75 -28.88
CA TRP A 14 14.35 7.17 -27.77
C TRP A 14 15.04 6.96 -26.41
N GLU A 15 16.01 6.04 -26.36
CA GLU A 15 16.84 5.75 -25.20
C GLU A 15 17.66 6.97 -24.79
N SER A 16 18.25 7.69 -25.75
CA SER A 16 18.98 8.93 -25.48
C SER A 16 18.05 10.03 -24.94
N ARG A 17 16.82 10.14 -25.46
CA ARG A 17 15.80 11.06 -24.91
C ARG A 17 15.37 10.69 -23.49
N PHE A 18 15.36 9.39 -23.19
CA PHE A 18 15.09 8.89 -21.85
C PHE A 18 16.25 9.25 -20.91
N ARG A 19 17.48 8.83 -21.23
CA ARG A 19 18.69 9.06 -20.43
C ARG A 19 18.94 10.55 -20.15
N ALA A 20 18.66 11.42 -21.12
CA ALA A 20 18.84 12.86 -20.94
C ALA A 20 17.93 13.49 -19.87
N LYS A 21 16.88 12.79 -19.43
CA LYS A 21 15.93 13.25 -18.40
C LYS A 21 16.09 12.52 -17.06
N VAL A 22 17.15 11.75 -16.91
CA VAL A 22 17.48 11.06 -15.68
C VAL A 22 18.58 11.84 -14.99
N ASP A 23 18.29 12.30 -13.78
CA ASP A 23 19.27 12.92 -12.89
C ASP A 23 19.92 11.84 -12.03
N THR A 24 21.23 11.66 -12.19
CA THR A 24 22.03 10.70 -11.41
C THR A 24 22.80 11.37 -10.27
N GLY A 25 22.57 12.67 -10.02
CA GLY A 25 23.25 13.44 -8.98
C GLY A 25 22.51 13.46 -7.64
N CYS A 26 21.56 12.56 -7.39
CA CYS A 26 20.83 12.51 -6.13
C CYS A 26 21.75 12.03 -5.00
N GLU A 27 21.99 12.89 -4.02
CA GLU A 27 22.81 12.55 -2.84
C GLU A 27 22.12 11.58 -1.86
N PHE A 28 20.81 11.39 -2.00
CA PHE A 28 20.05 10.45 -1.19
C PHE A 28 19.93 9.11 -1.91
N ASP A 29 20.51 8.07 -1.30
CA ASP A 29 20.30 6.66 -1.65
C ASP A 29 20.59 6.39 -3.15
N ASP A 30 21.63 6.99 -3.74
CA ASP A 30 22.08 6.79 -5.14
C ASP A 30 20.94 6.77 -6.19
N CYS A 31 19.86 7.53 -5.95
CA CYS A 31 18.67 7.46 -6.77
C CYS A 31 18.88 8.14 -8.13
N HIS A 32 18.37 7.51 -9.19
CA HIS A 32 18.34 8.14 -10.51
C HIS A 32 16.96 8.77 -10.72
N ILE A 33 16.82 10.08 -10.54
CA ILE A 33 15.52 10.76 -10.48
C ILE A 33 15.03 11.15 -11.89
N TRP A 34 13.78 10.80 -12.19
CA TRP A 34 13.12 11.21 -13.41
C TRP A 34 12.72 12.70 -13.37
N LEU A 35 13.32 13.51 -14.24
CA LEU A 35 13.04 14.94 -14.37
C LEU A 35 11.87 15.26 -15.31
N GLY A 36 11.34 14.26 -16.03
CA GLY A 36 10.23 14.45 -16.95
C GLY A 36 8.84 14.41 -16.30
N ALA A 37 7.83 14.19 -17.15
CA ALA A 37 6.43 14.08 -16.75
C ALA A 37 6.22 12.95 -15.74
N LYS A 38 5.37 13.21 -14.76
CA LYS A 38 4.94 12.27 -13.70
C LYS A 38 3.41 12.22 -13.68
N ASP A 39 2.83 11.13 -13.19
CA ASP A 39 1.40 11.09 -12.88
C ASP A 39 1.10 11.73 -11.51
N ASP A 40 -0.19 11.82 -11.16
CA ASP A 40 -0.66 12.41 -9.90
C ASP A 40 -0.15 11.68 -8.65
N TYR A 41 0.33 10.44 -8.81
CA TYR A 41 0.91 9.63 -7.74
C TYR A 41 2.44 9.80 -7.64
N GLY A 42 3.06 10.50 -8.60
CA GLY A 42 4.50 10.79 -8.63
C GLY A 42 5.33 9.82 -9.48
N TYR A 43 4.72 8.86 -10.18
CA TYR A 43 5.46 7.93 -11.04
C TYR A 43 5.86 8.59 -12.36
N GLY A 44 7.15 8.53 -12.69
CA GLY A 44 7.64 9.04 -13.96
C GLY A 44 7.04 8.29 -15.17
N LYS A 45 6.62 9.05 -16.18
CA LYS A 45 6.05 8.54 -17.44
C LYS A 45 6.90 8.96 -18.63
N PHE A 46 7.03 8.07 -19.60
CA PHE A 46 7.74 8.32 -20.85
C PHE A 46 6.95 7.81 -22.05
N ARG A 47 6.88 8.63 -23.11
CA ARG A 47 6.23 8.27 -24.38
C ARG A 47 7.25 7.65 -25.34
N LEU A 48 7.05 6.39 -25.67
CA LEU A 48 7.84 5.61 -26.62
C LEU A 48 7.54 6.01 -28.07
N PRO A 49 8.40 5.66 -29.06
CA PRO A 49 8.18 5.97 -30.47
C PRO A 49 6.87 5.43 -31.04
N ASN A 50 6.40 4.28 -30.54
CA ASN A 50 5.12 3.69 -30.92
C ASN A 50 3.89 4.41 -30.32
N GLY A 51 4.08 5.59 -29.73
CA GLY A 51 3.03 6.40 -29.11
C GLY A 51 2.59 5.95 -27.71
N ARG A 52 2.95 4.74 -27.28
CA ARG A 52 2.58 4.20 -25.95
C ARG A 52 3.33 4.92 -24.84
N VAL A 53 2.64 5.16 -23.73
CA VAL A 53 3.24 5.69 -22.50
C VAL A 53 3.60 4.51 -21.59
N LYS A 54 4.83 4.51 -21.07
CA LYS A 54 5.32 3.48 -20.15
C LYS A 54 5.94 4.12 -18.92
N GLY A 55 5.90 3.42 -17.79
CA GLY A 55 6.56 3.82 -16.55
C GLY A 55 8.06 3.88 -16.73
N THR A 56 8.69 4.96 -16.23
CA THR A 56 10.13 5.20 -16.37
C THR A 56 10.98 4.18 -15.61
N HIS A 57 10.53 3.77 -14.42
CA HIS A 57 11.11 2.67 -13.67
C HIS A 57 11.08 1.35 -14.45
N ILE A 58 9.97 1.02 -15.11
CA ILE A 58 9.88 -0.19 -15.97
C ILE A 58 10.89 -0.10 -17.12
N ILE A 59 10.94 1.04 -17.82
CA ILE A 59 11.91 1.25 -18.91
C ILE A 59 13.35 1.07 -18.42
N ALA A 60 13.70 1.67 -17.29
CA ALA A 60 15.05 1.59 -16.75
C ALA A 60 15.45 0.15 -16.41
N TRP A 61 14.55 -0.60 -15.75
CA TRP A 61 14.78 -2.00 -15.44
C TRP A 61 14.95 -2.85 -16.71
N GLU A 62 14.08 -2.70 -17.70
CA GLU A 62 14.15 -3.46 -18.96
C GLU A 62 15.44 -3.16 -19.75
N LEU A 63 15.85 -1.89 -19.83
CA LEU A 63 17.07 -1.49 -20.52
C LEU A 63 18.33 -2.04 -19.85
N ALA A 64 18.37 -2.02 -18.51
CA ALA A 64 19.52 -2.52 -17.75
C ALA A 64 19.63 -4.05 -17.80
N ASN A 65 18.49 -4.75 -17.76
CA ASN A 65 18.44 -6.20 -17.71
C ASN A 65 18.31 -6.86 -19.09
N GLN A 66 18.11 -6.08 -20.16
CA GLN A 66 17.81 -6.55 -21.52
C GLN A 66 16.66 -7.57 -21.57
N LYS A 67 15.63 -7.33 -20.76
CA LYS A 67 14.47 -8.21 -20.58
C LYS A 67 13.18 -7.41 -20.67
N ILE A 68 12.09 -8.09 -20.99
CA ILE A 68 10.73 -7.53 -20.91
C ILE A 68 10.11 -7.98 -19.59
N VAL A 69 9.46 -7.06 -18.86
CA VAL A 69 8.73 -7.43 -17.65
C VAL A 69 7.57 -8.37 -18.04
N PRO A 70 7.46 -9.56 -17.43
CA PRO A 70 6.40 -10.50 -17.77
C PRO A 70 5.00 -9.91 -17.58
N PRO A 71 3.99 -10.34 -18.37
CA PRO A 71 2.61 -9.93 -18.14
C PRO A 71 2.16 -10.21 -16.70
N GLY A 72 1.48 -9.25 -16.08
CA GLY A 72 1.00 -9.36 -14.69
C GLY A 72 2.06 -9.12 -13.61
N TRP A 73 3.31 -8.81 -13.99
CA TRP A 73 4.35 -8.40 -13.06
C TRP A 73 4.44 -6.88 -12.95
N HIS A 74 4.84 -6.41 -11.77
CA HIS A 74 5.07 -5.01 -11.45
C HIS A 74 6.55 -4.79 -11.15
N VAL A 75 7.07 -3.59 -11.39
CA VAL A 75 8.43 -3.23 -10.99
C VAL A 75 8.31 -2.34 -9.75
N ASP A 76 8.66 -2.89 -8.58
CA ASP A 76 8.57 -2.19 -7.28
C ASP A 76 9.83 -1.37 -7.02
N HIS A 77 9.65 -0.24 -6.33
CA HIS A 77 10.73 0.64 -5.88
C HIS A 77 11.16 0.25 -4.48
N ARG A 78 12.36 -0.33 -4.34
CA ARG A 78 12.91 -0.65 -3.02
C ARG A 78 13.22 0.60 -2.20
N CYS A 79 13.63 1.68 -2.86
CA CYS A 79 13.87 3.00 -2.25
C CYS A 79 12.59 3.78 -1.92
N ARG A 80 11.40 3.30 -2.32
CA ARG A 80 10.09 3.97 -2.15
C ARG A 80 9.97 5.37 -2.80
N ILE A 81 10.96 5.81 -3.56
CA ILE A 81 10.92 7.04 -4.34
C ILE A 81 10.32 6.74 -5.73
N ARG A 82 9.04 7.08 -5.94
CA ARG A 82 8.28 6.76 -7.17
C ARG A 82 8.87 7.34 -8.46
N ALA A 83 9.61 8.44 -8.33
CA ALA A 83 10.31 9.09 -9.44
C ALA A 83 11.69 8.45 -9.74
N CYS A 84 12.19 7.55 -8.88
CA CYS A 84 13.46 6.87 -9.10
C CYS A 84 13.36 5.89 -10.28
N CYS A 85 14.42 5.82 -11.06
CA CYS A 85 14.59 4.90 -12.17
C CYS A 85 16.01 4.29 -12.17
N ASN A 86 16.65 4.22 -10.99
CA ASN A 86 17.91 3.49 -10.84
C ASN A 86 17.59 1.98 -10.92
N PRO A 87 18.12 1.23 -11.90
CA PRO A 87 17.86 -0.20 -12.02
C PRO A 87 18.16 -1.02 -10.76
N ASP A 88 19.16 -0.63 -9.96
CA ASP A 88 19.55 -1.35 -8.74
C ASP A 88 18.51 -1.19 -7.62
N HIS A 89 17.64 -0.19 -7.75
CA HIS A 89 16.58 0.14 -6.79
C HIS A 89 15.23 -0.45 -7.21
N LEU A 90 15.21 -1.25 -8.27
CA LEU A 90 14.02 -1.78 -8.91
C LEU A 90 13.99 -3.30 -8.87
N GLU A 91 12.83 -3.85 -8.51
CA GLU A 91 12.63 -5.29 -8.40
C GLU A 91 11.34 -5.69 -9.14
N PRO A 92 11.41 -6.56 -10.16
CA PRO A 92 10.21 -7.11 -10.78
C PRO A 92 9.59 -8.13 -9.81
N VAL A 93 8.33 -7.91 -9.44
CA VAL A 93 7.59 -8.76 -8.51
C VAL A 93 6.24 -9.16 -9.11
N PRO A 94 5.71 -10.36 -8.76
CA PRO A 94 4.33 -10.71 -9.08
C PRO A 94 3.33 -9.71 -8.47
N ALA A 95 2.16 -9.55 -9.08
CA ALA A 95 1.11 -8.65 -8.56
C ALA A 95 0.70 -8.95 -7.11
N THR A 96 0.67 -10.24 -6.73
CA THR A 96 0.36 -10.68 -5.35
C THR A 96 1.36 -10.12 -4.34
N GLU A 97 2.65 -10.15 -4.69
CA GLU A 97 3.71 -9.63 -3.84
C GLU A 97 3.72 -8.10 -3.80
N ASN A 98 3.53 -7.43 -4.94
CA ASN A 98 3.39 -5.98 -5.00
C ASN A 98 2.25 -5.48 -4.08
N VAL A 99 1.10 -6.16 -4.10
CA VAL A 99 -0.03 -5.85 -3.22
C VAL A 99 0.32 -6.11 -1.76
N ALA A 100 0.98 -7.23 -1.44
CA ALA A 100 1.38 -7.57 -0.08
C ALA A 100 2.42 -6.58 0.50
N ARG A 101 3.35 -6.10 -0.33
CA ARG A 101 4.37 -5.09 0.04
C ARG A 101 3.82 -3.66 0.10
N GLY A 102 2.68 -3.39 -0.53
CA GLY A 102 2.11 -2.04 -0.61
C GLY A 102 1.65 -1.46 0.74
N GLU A 103 1.35 -0.16 0.75
CA GLU A 103 0.88 0.57 1.94
C GLU A 103 -0.65 0.77 1.98
N SER A 104 -1.40 0.02 1.18
CA SER A 104 -2.87 0.07 1.22
C SER A 104 -3.40 -0.40 2.59
N PHE A 105 -4.61 0.06 2.97
CA PHE A 105 -5.24 -0.40 4.21
C PHE A 105 -5.35 -1.92 4.28
N SER A 106 -5.63 -2.57 3.15
CA SER A 106 -5.70 -4.03 3.05
C SER A 106 -4.35 -4.69 3.32
N ALA A 107 -3.27 -4.19 2.71
CA ALA A 107 -1.92 -4.72 2.91
C ALA A 107 -1.45 -4.51 4.36
N ARG A 108 -1.65 -3.32 4.91
CA ARG A 108 -1.36 -3.00 6.32
C ARG A 108 -2.14 -3.90 7.27
N ASN A 109 -3.42 -4.16 7.00
CA ASN A 109 -4.24 -5.04 7.82
C ASN A 109 -3.85 -6.52 7.66
N ALA A 110 -3.39 -6.96 6.49
CA ALA A 110 -2.89 -8.31 6.27
C ALA A 110 -1.61 -8.59 7.06
N ARG A 111 -0.70 -7.61 7.16
CA ARG A 111 0.57 -7.71 7.93
C ARG A 111 0.39 -7.75 9.46
N LYS A 112 -0.78 -7.38 9.99
CA LYS A 112 -1.03 -7.41 11.43
C LYS A 112 -0.96 -8.85 11.96
N THR A 113 -0.13 -9.06 12.98
CA THR A 113 -0.02 -10.31 13.73
C THR A 113 -1.00 -10.37 14.91
N HIS A 114 -1.51 -9.22 15.35
CA HIS A 114 -2.43 -9.11 16.48
C HIS A 114 -3.64 -8.24 16.13
N CYS A 115 -4.79 -8.57 16.71
CA CYS A 115 -5.97 -7.73 16.64
C CYS A 115 -5.80 -6.43 17.48
N PRO A 116 -6.68 -5.42 17.33
CA PRO A 116 -6.58 -4.17 18.10
C PRO A 116 -6.68 -4.32 19.63
N LYS A 117 -7.11 -5.48 20.13
CA LYS A 117 -7.15 -5.81 21.56
C LYS A 117 -5.93 -6.61 22.03
N GLY A 118 -4.96 -6.85 21.16
CA GLY A 118 -3.71 -7.53 21.51
C GLY A 118 -3.76 -9.05 21.43
N HIS A 119 -4.86 -9.67 20.98
CA HIS A 119 -4.87 -11.12 20.74
C HIS A 119 -4.21 -11.47 19.40
N GLU A 120 -3.38 -12.50 19.40
CA GLU A 120 -2.68 -13.01 18.22
C GLU A 120 -3.63 -13.56 17.14
N TYR A 121 -3.32 -13.32 15.87
CA TYR A 121 -3.99 -13.96 14.73
C TYR A 121 -3.33 -15.31 14.39
N SER A 122 -3.60 -16.34 15.21
CA SER A 122 -3.24 -17.75 14.93
C SER A 122 -4.34 -18.47 14.13
N GLU A 123 -4.11 -19.71 13.70
CA GLU A 123 -5.13 -20.53 13.03
C GLU A 123 -6.36 -20.76 13.93
N GLU A 124 -6.14 -20.95 15.23
CA GLU A 124 -7.17 -21.21 16.24
C GLU A 124 -7.89 -19.93 16.71
N ASN A 125 -7.25 -18.76 16.55
CA ASN A 125 -7.80 -17.48 17.00
C ASN A 125 -8.23 -16.55 15.85
N THR A 126 -8.17 -17.01 14.61
CA THR A 126 -8.57 -16.27 13.42
C THR A 126 -9.72 -16.97 12.71
N ARG A 127 -10.80 -16.22 12.43
CA ARG A 127 -11.80 -16.65 11.44
C ARG A 127 -11.91 -15.62 10.33
N TRP A 128 -12.23 -16.08 9.12
CA TRP A 128 -12.52 -15.20 8.00
C TRP A 128 -14.04 -15.03 7.84
N HIS A 129 -14.50 -13.78 7.81
CA HIS A 129 -15.90 -13.45 7.61
C HIS A 129 -15.99 -12.25 6.66
N THR A 130 -16.79 -12.34 5.61
CA THR A 130 -16.99 -11.25 4.61
C THR A 130 -15.68 -10.58 4.17
N GLY A 131 -14.65 -11.37 3.87
CA GLY A 131 -13.35 -10.89 3.39
C GLY A 131 -12.44 -10.23 4.44
N ARG A 132 -12.81 -10.25 5.73
CA ARG A 132 -11.98 -9.73 6.83
C ARG A 132 -11.65 -10.83 7.85
N ARG A 133 -10.49 -10.68 8.49
CA ARG A 133 -10.12 -11.49 9.66
C ARG A 133 -10.84 -10.97 10.89
N GLU A 134 -11.48 -11.87 11.62
CA GLU A 134 -12.06 -11.60 12.92
C GLU A 134 -11.33 -12.41 13.99
N CYS A 135 -11.07 -11.79 15.14
CA CYS A 135 -10.44 -12.45 16.27
C CYS A 135 -11.49 -13.25 17.05
N ILE A 136 -11.29 -14.56 17.14
CA ILE A 136 -12.23 -15.49 17.80
C ILE A 136 -12.36 -15.16 19.29
N THR A 137 -11.26 -14.84 19.98
CA THR A 137 -11.29 -14.39 21.38
C THR A 137 -12.12 -13.12 21.56
N CYS A 138 -11.97 -12.13 20.68
CA CYS A 138 -12.81 -10.92 20.73
C CYS A 138 -14.30 -11.24 20.56
N ILE A 139 -14.64 -12.19 19.68
CA ILE A 139 -16.03 -12.62 19.47
C ILE A 139 -16.56 -13.31 20.71
N ARG A 140 -15.80 -14.25 21.29
CA ARG A 140 -16.17 -14.97 22.52
C ARG A 140 -16.40 -14.00 23.69
N ASN A 141 -15.54 -13.00 23.84
CA ASN A 141 -15.69 -11.99 24.89
C ASN A 141 -16.99 -11.20 24.70
N ARG A 142 -17.28 -10.74 23.47
CA ARG A 142 -18.53 -10.03 23.17
C ARG A 142 -19.76 -10.90 23.41
N ASP A 143 -19.71 -12.17 23.04
CA ASP A 143 -20.81 -13.12 23.28
C ASP A 143 -21.03 -13.38 24.77
N ARG A 144 -19.95 -13.45 25.57
CA ARG A 144 -20.03 -13.58 27.04
C ARG A 144 -20.71 -12.37 27.66
N GLU A 145 -20.30 -11.16 27.29
CA GLU A 145 -20.91 -9.92 27.80
C GLU A 145 -22.38 -9.82 27.39
N ARG A 146 -22.73 -10.17 26.14
CA ARG A 146 -24.12 -10.20 25.67
C ARG A 146 -24.98 -11.17 26.51
N ARG A 147 -24.49 -12.40 26.74
CA ARG A 147 -25.21 -13.41 27.53
C ARG A 147 -25.38 -12.97 28.99
N LYS A 148 -24.36 -12.31 29.57
CA LYS A 148 -24.43 -11.74 30.91
C LYS A 148 -25.52 -10.66 31.00
N ALA A 149 -25.53 -9.72 30.06
CA ALA A 149 -26.54 -8.66 30.00
C ALA A 149 -27.96 -9.21 29.85
N GLN A 150 -28.17 -10.19 28.96
CA GLN A 150 -29.47 -10.85 28.77
C GLN A 150 -29.95 -11.59 30.03
N ARG A 151 -29.03 -12.22 30.76
CA ARG A 151 -29.34 -12.87 32.02
C ARG A 151 -29.78 -11.85 33.07
N THR A 152 -29.02 -10.77 33.24
CA THR A 152 -29.36 -9.69 34.18
C THR A 152 -30.70 -9.08 33.86
N GLU A 153 -30.98 -8.76 32.59
CA GLU A 153 -32.29 -8.23 32.15
C GLU A 153 -33.44 -9.19 32.46
N LYS A 154 -33.24 -10.50 32.24
CA LYS A 154 -34.24 -11.51 32.58
C LYS A 154 -34.47 -11.64 34.09
N GLU A 155 -33.41 -11.52 34.89
CA GLU A 155 -33.48 -11.51 36.37
C GLU A 155 -34.19 -10.24 36.88
N GLU A 156 -33.89 -9.06 36.34
CA GLU A 156 -34.59 -7.78 36.63
C GLU A 156 -36.09 -7.88 36.29
N LEU A 157 -36.43 -8.40 35.11
CA LEU A 157 -37.83 -8.61 34.69
C LEU A 157 -38.56 -9.63 35.56
N ALA A 158 -37.88 -10.68 36.04
CA ALA A 158 -38.48 -11.72 36.87
C ALA A 158 -38.70 -11.27 38.32
N THR A 159 -37.84 -10.40 38.85
CA THR A 159 -37.91 -9.90 40.23
C THR A 159 -38.78 -8.65 40.38
N GLY A 160 -39.04 -7.93 39.29
CA GLY A 160 -39.78 -6.66 39.33
C GLY A 160 -38.96 -5.49 39.88
N GLU A 161 -37.70 -5.72 40.25
CA GLU A 161 -36.75 -4.68 40.66
C GLU A 161 -36.12 -4.05 39.41
N PHE A 162 -36.81 -3.07 38.84
CA PHE A 162 -36.30 -2.32 37.69
C PHE A 162 -35.17 -1.38 38.13
N ASN A 163 -33.92 -1.69 37.79
CA ASN A 163 -32.79 -0.83 38.13
C ASN A 163 -32.72 0.38 37.18
N TYR A 164 -33.41 1.46 37.56
CA TYR A 164 -33.46 2.72 36.80
C TYR A 164 -32.10 3.42 36.64
N SER A 165 -31.09 3.12 37.47
CA SER A 165 -29.76 3.75 37.39
C SER A 165 -29.00 3.42 36.09
N LYS A 166 -29.38 2.35 35.38
CA LYS A 166 -28.81 1.94 34.09
C LYS A 166 -29.18 2.85 32.90
N TYR A 167 -30.22 3.67 33.05
CA TYR A 167 -30.79 4.51 31.98
C TYR A 167 -30.49 5.99 32.13
N TYR A 168 -29.92 6.40 33.26
CA TYR A 168 -29.44 7.76 33.48
C TYR A 168 -27.92 7.74 33.39
N TYR A 169 -27.40 8.08 32.21
CA TYR A 169 -26.00 8.49 32.08
C TYR A 169 -25.94 9.99 32.37
N ASP A 170 -25.06 10.33 33.31
CA ASP A 170 -24.62 11.65 33.76
C ASP A 170 -24.94 12.81 32.79
N LEU A 171 -25.94 13.62 33.19
CA LEU A 171 -26.11 14.99 32.70
C LEU A 171 -25.25 15.89 33.60
N ASP A 172 -23.97 15.99 33.30
CA ASP A 172 -23.08 17.05 33.80
C ASP A 172 -22.17 17.54 32.65
#